data_AF-A0A329ML96-F1
#
_entry.id   AF-A0A329ML96-F1
#
_cell.length_a   1.000
_cell.length_b   1.000
_cell.length_c   1.000
_cell.angle_alpha   90.00
_cell.angle_beta   90.00
_cell.angle_gamma   90.00
#
_symmetry.space_group_name_H-M   'P 1'
#
loop_
_entity.id
_entity.type
_entity.pdbx_description
1 polymer ?
#
loop_
_entity_poly.entity_id
_entity_poly.type
_entity_poly.pdbx_seq_one_letter_code
_entity_poly.pdbx_strand_id
1 'polypeptide(L)' 'MSSTLSGDLVPLIGSEVTAVTNAFGQLTVIGTLARVGNDYILVSFTDNGFLYEIRVSFANLVYVHANP' A
#
# COMPACT_ATOMS: atom_id res chain seq x y z
N MET A 1 13.18 10.37 17.33
CA MET A 1 13.22 10.12 15.88
C MET A 1 11.80 9.84 15.44
N SER A 2 11.19 10.73 14.66
CA SER A 2 9.87 10.48 14.09
C SER A 2 10.11 9.62 12.84
N SER A 3 9.83 8.31 12.92
CA SER A 3 9.63 7.57 11.68
C SER A 3 8.33 8.08 11.09
N THR A 4 8.43 8.86 10.02
CA THR A 4 7.26 9.14 9.21
C THR A 4 6.87 7.81 8.59
N LEU A 5 5.61 7.40 8.73
CA LEU A 5 5.06 6.16 8.13
C LEU A 5 5.51 5.95 6.69
N SER A 6 5.68 7.02 5.91
CA SER A 6 6.25 6.99 4.56
C SER A 6 7.69 6.46 4.51
N GLY A 7 8.57 6.88 5.42
CA GLY A 7 9.97 6.49 5.47
C GLY A 7 10.17 4.99 5.76
N ASP A 8 9.31 4.41 6.60
CA ASP A 8 9.35 2.97 6.92
C ASP A 8 8.85 2.10 5.75
N LEU A 9 8.05 2.68 4.84
CA LEU A 9 7.49 1.98 3.68
C LEU A 9 8.36 2.09 2.43
N VAL A 10 9.22 3.10 2.32
CA VAL A 10 10.13 3.27 1.16
C VAL A 10 11.00 2.03 0.88
N PRO A 11 11.59 1.34 1.89
CA PRO A 11 12.35 0.12 1.66
C PRO A 11 11.53 -1.05 1.08
N LEU A 12 10.20 -1.00 1.20
CA LEU A 12 9.30 -2.06 0.76
C LEU A 12 8.82 -1.88 -0.70
N ILE A 13 9.27 -0.82 -1.39
CA ILE A 13 8.89 -0.58 -2.79
C ILE A 13 9.38 -1.76 -3.64
N GLY A 14 8.46 -2.35 -4.40
CA GLY A 14 8.69 -3.56 -5.22
C GLY A 14 8.42 -4.88 -4.48
N SER A 15 8.17 -4.86 -3.17
CA SER A 15 7.77 -6.03 -2.40
C SER A 15 6.25 -6.24 -2.45
N GLU A 16 5.82 -7.50 -2.29
CA GLU A 16 4.42 -7.81 -2.04
C GLU A 16 4.03 -7.35 -0.63
N VAL A 17 2.93 -6.62 -0.54
CA VAL A 17 2.39 -6.09 0.70
C VAL A 17 0.91 -6.40 0.84
N THR A 18 0.49 -6.60 2.08
CA THR A 18 -0.91 -6.57 2.48
C THR A 18 -1.23 -5.19 3.04
N ALA A 19 -2.04 -4.41 2.35
CA ALA A 19 -2.50 -3.09 2.78
C ALA A 19 -3.97 -3.12 3.18
N VAL A 20 -4.28 -2.64 4.38
CA VAL A 20 -5.66 -2.49 4.87
C VAL A 20 -6.02 -1.01 4.87
N THR A 21 -7.14 -0.68 4.22
CA THR A 21 -7.68 0.69 4.17
C THR A 21 -9.14 0.73 4.59
N ASN A 22 -9.57 1.87 5.14
CA ASN A 22 -10.98 2.14 5.46
C ASN A 22 -11.64 3.11 4.45
N ALA A 23 -10.97 3.47 3.35
CA ALA A 23 -11.47 4.44 2.37
C ALA A 23 -12.74 3.98 1.62
N PHE A 24 -13.00 2.67 1.56
CA PHE A 24 -14.07 2.07 0.76
C PHE A 24 -14.95 1.11 1.59
N GLY A 25 -15.11 1.41 2.88
CA GLY A 25 -15.33 0.34 3.87
C GLY A 25 -14.01 -0.39 4.12
N GLN A 26 -13.94 -1.20 5.18
CA GLN A 26 -12.70 -1.93 5.49
C GLN A 26 -12.36 -2.87 4.33
N LEU A 27 -11.27 -2.56 3.63
CA LEU A 27 -10.79 -3.26 2.44
C LEU A 27 -9.35 -3.70 2.66
N THR A 28 -9.07 -4.95 2.34
CA THR A 28 -7.72 -5.52 2.32
C THR A 28 -7.30 -5.70 0.87
N VAL A 29 -6.15 -5.14 0.51
CA VAL A 29 -5.54 -5.28 -0.81
C VAL A 29 -4.20 -5.98 -0.64
N ILE A 30 -4.00 -7.05 -1.40
CA ILE A 30 -2.73 -7.77 -1.48
C ILE A 30 -2.15 -7.49 -2.87
N GLY A 31 -0.93 -6.95 -2.92
CA GLY A 31 -0.30 -6.57 -4.18
C GLY A 31 1.11 -6.04 -3.97
N THR A 32 1.77 -5.66 -5.05
CA THR A 32 3.11 -5.06 -5.00
C THR A 32 3.03 -3.59 -4.59
N LEU A 33 3.85 -3.16 -3.64
CA LEU A 33 4.00 -1.74 -3.32
C LEU A 33 4.76 -1.04 -4.46
N ALA A 34 4.03 -0.43 -5.39
CA ALA A 34 4.63 0.19 -6.58
C ALA A 34 5.26 1.55 -6.27
N ARG A 35 4.71 2.31 -5.32
CA ARG A 35 5.21 3.65 -4.97
C ARG A 35 4.80 4.05 -3.56
N VAL A 36 5.69 4.81 -2.91
CA VAL A 36 5.36 5.60 -1.72
C VAL A 36 5.44 7.08 -2.08
N GLY A 37 4.30 7.76 -2.01
CA GLY A 37 4.19 9.21 -2.19
C GLY A 37 4.32 9.96 -0.87
N ASN A 38 4.11 11.28 -0.92
CA ASN A 38 4.18 12.11 0.28
C ASN A 38 2.99 11.86 1.23
N ASP A 39 1.81 11.57 0.68
CA ASP A 39 0.54 11.42 1.38
C ASP A 39 -0.20 10.10 1.06
N TYR A 40 0.42 9.20 0.28
CA TYR A 40 -0.21 7.97 -0.20
C TYR A 40 0.79 6.84 -0.44
N ILE A 41 0.25 5.63 -0.55
CA ILE A 41 0.91 4.49 -1.22
C ILE A 41 0.15 4.10 -2.48
N LEU A 42 0.87 3.53 -3.44
CA LEU A 42 0.30 2.90 -4.63
C LEU A 42 0.57 1.40 -4.54
N VAL A 43 -0.49 0.61 -4.53
CA VAL A 43 -0.39 -0.85 -4.54
C VAL A 43 -0.90 -1.35 -5.89
N SER A 44 -0.08 -2.11 -6.60
CA SER A 44 -0.44 -2.73 -7.88
C SER A 44 -0.76 -4.21 -7.68
N PHE A 45 -1.81 -4.71 -8.30
CA PHE A 45 -2.21 -6.11 -8.22
C PHE A 45 -2.83 -6.54 -9.56
N THR A 46 -2.68 -7.81 -9.90
CA THR A 46 -3.28 -8.38 -11.11
C THR A 46 -4.55 -9.10 -10.74
N ASP A 47 -5.65 -8.76 -11.39
CA ASP A 47 -6.92 -9.48 -11.28
C ASP A 47 -7.48 -9.74 -12.68
N ASN A 48 -7.98 -10.96 -12.90
CA ASN A 48 -8.52 -11.39 -14.20
C ASN A 48 -7.62 -11.10 -15.42
N GLY A 49 -6.30 -11.11 -15.23
CA GLY A 49 -5.30 -10.84 -16.28
C GLY A 49 -5.06 -9.36 -16.59
N PHE A 50 -5.69 -8.45 -15.84
CA PHE A 50 -5.48 -7.01 -15.94
C PHE A 50 -4.71 -6.49 -14.74
N LEU A 51 -3.79 -5.55 -14.99
CA LEU A 51 -3.08 -4.84 -13.95
C LEU A 51 -3.96 -3.71 -13.41
N TYR A 52 -4.26 -3.77 -12.13
CA TYR A 52 -4.93 -2.71 -11.39
C TYR A 52 -3.95 -2.03 -10.46
N GLU A 53 -4.18 -0.75 -10.21
CA GLU A 53 -3.42 0.03 -9.25
C GLU A 53 -4.40 0.77 -8.35
N ILE A 54 -4.19 0.67 -7.04
CA ILE A 54 -4.97 1.40 -6.05
C ILE A 54 -4.08 2.39 -5.32
N ARG A 55 -4.50 3.66 -5.34
CA ARG A 55 -3.90 4.71 -4.54
C ARG A 55 -4.61 4.77 -3.19
N VAL A 56 -3.88 4.55 -2.12
CA VAL A 56 -4.39 4.62 -0.75
C VAL A 56 -3.73 5.79 -0.02
N SER A 57 -4.52 6.76 0.41
CA SER A 57 -4.00 7.87 1.23
C SER A 57 -3.61 7.38 2.62
N PHE A 58 -2.53 7.91 3.19
CA PHE A 58 -2.11 7.60 4.56
C PHE A 58 -3.20 7.92 5.58
N ALA A 59 -4.05 8.91 5.33
CA ALA A 59 -5.19 9.23 6.20
C ALA A 59 -6.18 8.07 6.34
N ASN A 60 -6.24 7.19 5.35
CA ASN A 60 -7.16 6.05 5.29
C ASN A 60 -6.42 4.70 5.36
N LEU A 61 -5.10 4.72 5.59
CA LEU A 61 -4.26 3.54 5.67
C LEU A 61 -4.26 3.05 7.12
N VAL A 62 -4.88 1.90 7.36
CA VAL A 62 -4.99 1.33 8.70
C VAL A 62 -3.74 0.52 9.03
N TYR A 63 -3.25 -0.24 8.05
CA TYR A 63 -2.16 -1.19 8.25
C TYR A 63 -1.48 -1.54 6.93
N VAL A 64 -0.17 -1.77 6.97
CA VAL A 64 0.61 -2.35 5.86
C VAL A 64 1.58 -3.38 6.41
N HIS A 65 1.66 -4.53 5.76
CA HIS A 65 2.60 -5.60 6.06
C HIS A 65 3.33 -6.03 4.80
N ALA A 66 4.64 -6.22 4.87
CA ALA A 66 5.38 -6.89 3.81
C ALA A 66 5.21 -8.41 3.95
N ASN A 67 4.75 -9.07 2.89
CA ASN A 67 4.67 -10.53 2.86
C ASN A 67 6.07 -11.08 2.50
N PRO A 68 6.63 -11.99 3.32
CA PRO A 68 7.95 -12.60 3.08
C PRO A 68 7.95 -13.62 1.94
#